data_AF-A0AAD5R1C3-F1
#
_entry.id   AF-A0AAD5R1C3-F1
#
_cell.length_a   1.000
_cell.length_b   1.000
_cell.length_c   1.000
_cell.angle_alpha   90.00
_cell.angle_beta   90.00
_cell.angle_gamma   90.00
#
_symmetry.space_group_name_H-M   'P 1'
#
loop_
_entity.id
_entity.type
_entity.pdbx_description
1 polymer ?
#
loop_
_entity_poly.entity_id
_entity_poly.type
_entity_poly.pdbx_seq_one_letter_code
_entity_poly.pdbx_strand_id
1 'polypeptide(L)'
;MKLGGINSSIVADNITHKYIIDQPTLVVGIDVTHPTQAEERMNIPSVAATVANIDLLPQSYGANVKVQRKCRESVVYLIDAIRERLISFYRNTNHKPTRFIVYRDGVSEGQFAEVLREEIQV
;
A
#
# COMPACT_ATOMS: atom_id res chain seq x y z
N MET A 1 -12.46 -5.23 7.83
CA MET A 1 -13.35 -6.34 8.27
C MET A 1 -14.24 -6.77 7.12
N LYS A 2 -14.59 -8.06 7.02
CA LYS A 2 -15.36 -8.62 5.88
C LYS A 2 -16.76 -8.00 5.72
N LEU A 3 -17.40 -7.58 6.80
CA LEU A 3 -18.74 -6.99 6.82
C LEU A 3 -18.72 -5.47 7.12
N GLY A 4 -17.58 -4.79 6.90
CA GLY A 4 -17.47 -3.34 7.06
C GLY A 4 -17.44 -2.80 8.49
N GLY A 5 -17.51 -3.66 9.52
CA GLY A 5 -17.37 -3.23 10.92
C GLY A 5 -15.97 -2.71 11.28
N ILE A 6 -15.89 -1.87 12.30
CA ILE A 6 -14.63 -1.39 12.88
C ILE A 6 -14.44 -2.10 14.22
N ASN A 7 -13.33 -2.82 14.39
CA ASN A 7 -13.05 -3.55 15.64
C ASN A 7 -12.54 -2.62 16.74
N SER A 8 -11.62 -1.73 16.38
CA SER A 8 -10.97 -0.79 17.28
C SER A 8 -10.50 0.42 16.50
N SER A 9 -10.50 1.58 17.14
CA SER A 9 -10.00 2.82 16.59
C SER A 9 -8.83 3.34 17.41
N ILE A 10 -7.94 4.06 16.75
CA ILE A 10 -6.87 4.80 17.43
C ILE A 10 -7.50 6.01 18.11
N VAL A 11 -7.21 6.18 19.40
CA VAL A 11 -7.60 7.39 20.14
C VAL A 11 -6.67 8.52 19.72
N ALA A 12 -7.25 9.65 19.35
CA ALA A 12 -6.47 10.82 18.97
C ALA A 12 -5.65 11.33 20.17
N ASP A 13 -4.35 11.43 19.93
CA ASP A 13 -3.35 12.07 20.80
C ASP A 13 -2.55 13.10 19.99
N ASN A 14 -1.57 13.75 20.61
CA ASN A 14 -0.78 14.79 19.94
C ASN A 14 -0.03 14.27 18.70
N ILE A 15 0.36 13.00 18.67
CA ILE A 15 1.17 12.39 17.60
C ILE A 15 0.25 12.02 16.42
N THR A 16 -0.76 11.20 16.70
CA THR A 16 -1.75 10.75 15.72
C THR A 16 -2.50 11.93 15.12
N HIS A 17 -2.81 12.96 15.92
CA HIS A 17 -3.39 14.19 15.38
C HIS A 17 -2.47 14.83 14.34
N LYS A 18 -1.21 15.09 14.69
CA LYS A 18 -0.26 15.78 13.81
C LYS A 18 0.12 15.03 12.54
N TYR A 19 0.15 13.70 12.58
CA TYR A 19 0.69 12.89 11.49
C TYR A 19 -0.37 12.17 10.66
N ILE A 20 -1.58 11.98 11.18
CA ILE A 20 -2.62 11.17 10.55
C ILE A 20 -3.95 11.92 10.41
N ILE A 21 -4.40 12.64 11.44
CA ILE A 21 -5.80 13.13 11.54
C ILE A 21 -5.95 14.59 11.11
N ASP A 22 -4.90 15.42 11.27
CA ASP A 22 -4.94 16.87 11.01
C ASP A 22 -5.29 17.24 9.57
N GLN A 23 -5.05 16.34 8.63
CA GLN A 23 -5.41 16.49 7.22
C GLN A 23 -5.70 15.13 6.58
N PRO A 24 -6.47 15.08 5.47
CA PRO A 24 -6.74 13.85 4.74
C PRO A 24 -5.45 13.11 4.36
N THR A 25 -5.19 12.01 5.05
CA THR A 25 -3.95 11.23 4.89
C THR A 25 -4.26 9.86 4.30
N LEU A 26 -3.59 9.52 3.20
CA LEU A 26 -3.62 8.20 2.60
C LEU A 26 -2.44 7.37 3.12
N VAL A 27 -2.73 6.39 3.97
CA VAL A 27 -1.78 5.38 4.44
C VAL A 27 -1.81 4.21 3.47
N VAL A 28 -0.66 3.89 2.90
CA VAL A 28 -0.47 2.88 1.85
C VAL A 28 0.48 1.80 2.35
N GLY A 29 0.14 0.54 2.12
CA GLY A 29 1.01 -0.61 2.33
C GLY A 29 1.31 -1.30 1.00
N ILE A 30 2.57 -1.64 0.76
CA ILE A 30 3.01 -2.32 -0.47
C ILE A 30 3.92 -3.48 -0.10
N ASP A 31 3.59 -4.67 -0.59
CA ASP A 31 4.39 -5.89 -0.42
C ASP A 31 4.51 -6.64 -1.76
N VAL A 32 5.63 -7.33 -1.94
CA VAL A 32 5.86 -8.26 -3.03
C VAL A 32 6.30 -9.60 -2.44
N THR A 33 5.45 -10.60 -2.58
CA THR A 33 5.76 -11.96 -2.16
C THR A 33 6.39 -12.73 -3.32
N HIS A 34 7.59 -13.24 -3.09
CA HIS A 34 8.31 -14.11 -4.03
C HIS A 34 8.04 -15.60 -3.73
N PRO A 35 8.08 -16.48 -4.75
CA PRO A 35 8.05 -17.92 -4.54
C PRO A 35 9.24 -18.36 -3.69
N THR A 36 9.04 -19.41 -2.90
CA THR A 36 10.14 -20.03 -2.15
C THR A 36 11.14 -20.70 -3.10
N GLN A 37 12.36 -21.01 -2.63
CA GLN A 37 13.37 -21.72 -3.43
C GLN A 37 12.88 -23.07 -3.97
N ALA A 38 11.99 -23.76 -3.24
CA ALA A 38 11.38 -25.00 -3.69
C ALA A 38 10.42 -24.79 -4.87
N GLU A 39 9.71 -23.67 -4.87
CA GLU A 39 8.70 -23.26 -5.84
C GLU A 39 9.29 -22.58 -7.09
N GLU A 40 10.50 -22.03 -7.01
CA GLU A 40 11.19 -21.41 -8.16
C GLU A 40 11.32 -22.37 -9.36
N ARG A 41 11.50 -23.66 -9.09
CA ARG A 41 11.60 -24.71 -10.11
C ARG A 41 10.29 -24.93 -10.87
N MET A 42 9.17 -24.48 -10.30
CA MET A 42 7.83 -24.59 -10.89
C MET A 42 7.42 -23.33 -11.66
N ASN A 43 8.34 -22.36 -11.80
CA ASN A 43 8.11 -21.10 -12.53
C ASN A 43 6.91 -20.29 -11.97
N ILE A 44 6.68 -20.39 -10.65
CA ILE A 44 5.64 -19.65 -9.95
C ILE A 44 5.96 -18.14 -10.01
N PRO A 45 4.98 -17.29 -10.37
CA PRO A 45 5.19 -15.86 -10.45
C PRO A 45 5.23 -15.21 -9.06
N SER A 46 5.69 -13.96 -9.00
CA SER A 46 5.61 -13.16 -7.77
C SER A 46 4.27 -12.44 -7.70
N VAL A 47 3.82 -12.13 -6.48
CA VAL A 47 2.54 -11.46 -6.24
C VAL A 47 2.80 -10.13 -5.55
N ALA A 48 2.37 -9.04 -6.16
CA ALA A 48 2.42 -7.70 -5.58
C ALA A 48 1.04 -7.34 -5.02
N ALA A 49 1.03 -6.81 -3.80
CA ALA A 49 -0.17 -6.31 -3.14
C ALA A 49 0.02 -4.85 -2.76
N THR A 50 -0.99 -4.02 -3.06
CA THR A 50 -1.06 -2.62 -2.64
C THR A 50 -2.36 -2.39 -1.90
N VAL A 51 -2.26 -1.92 -0.67
CA VAL A 51 -3.41 -1.58 0.17
C VAL A 51 -3.40 -0.11 0.51
N ALA A 52 -4.56 0.51 0.69
CA ALA A 52 -4.65 1.85 1.25
C ALA A 52 -5.96 2.03 2.02
N ASN A 53 -5.96 2.94 3.00
CA ASN A 53 -7.17 3.27 3.74
C ASN A 53 -8.22 3.90 2.83
N ILE A 54 -9.50 3.70 3.18
CA ILE A 54 -10.66 4.24 2.45
C ILE A 54 -11.46 5.24 3.31
N ASP A 55 -11.01 5.48 4.53
CA ASP A 55 -11.61 6.34 5.55
C ASP A 55 -10.60 7.40 6.03
N LEU A 56 -11.09 8.50 6.63
CA LEU A 56 -10.24 9.58 7.13
C LEU A 56 -9.41 9.16 8.36
N LEU A 57 -9.97 8.27 9.17
CA LEU A 57 -9.23 7.56 10.20
C LEU A 57 -8.87 6.20 9.62
N PRO A 58 -7.59 5.84 9.47
CA PRO A 58 -7.16 4.69 8.66
C PRO A 58 -7.49 3.35 9.33
N GLN A 59 -8.75 2.94 9.27
CA GLN A 59 -9.33 1.78 9.96
C GLN A 59 -9.76 0.69 8.97
N SER A 60 -10.16 1.10 7.77
CA SER A 60 -10.62 0.22 6.70
C SER A 60 -9.74 0.39 5.48
N TYR A 61 -9.32 -0.72 4.89
CA TYR A 61 -8.39 -0.73 3.76
C TYR A 61 -8.97 -1.48 2.56
N GLY A 62 -8.77 -0.92 1.37
CA GLY A 62 -8.98 -1.60 0.09
C GLY A 62 -7.68 -2.20 -0.42
N ALA A 63 -7.75 -3.34 -1.12
CA ALA A 63 -6.58 -4.09 -1.60
C ALA A 63 -6.59 -4.27 -3.13
N ASN A 64 -5.44 -4.06 -3.77
CA ASN A 64 -5.18 -4.41 -5.16
C ASN A 64 -4.11 -5.49 -5.14
N VAL A 65 -4.33 -6.56 -5.88
CA VAL A 65 -3.37 -7.67 -5.97
C VAL A 65 -3.11 -7.93 -7.44
N LYS A 66 -1.83 -8.04 -7.82
CA LYS A 66 -1.42 -8.40 -9.17
C LYS A 66 -0.30 -9.42 -9.17
N VAL A 67 -0.34 -10.27 -10.18
CA VAL A 67 0.72 -11.23 -10.48
C VAL A 67 1.74 -10.56 -11.38
N GLN A 68 3.03 -10.72 -11.07
CA GLN A 68 4.14 -10.17 -11.84
C GLN A 68 5.25 -11.19 -12.07
N ARG A 69 6.18 -10.86 -12.98
CA ARG A 69 7.32 -11.72 -13.30
C ARG A 69 8.13 -12.02 -12.03
N LYS A 70 8.65 -13.24 -11.94
CA LYS A 70 9.47 -13.72 -10.81
C LYS A 70 10.65 -12.79 -10.52
N CYS A 71 11.00 -12.71 -9.23
CA CYS A 71 12.19 -12.01 -8.71
C CYS A 71 12.28 -10.52 -9.10
N ARG A 72 11.14 -9.89 -9.38
CA ARG A 72 11.07 -8.44 -9.60
C ARG A 72 10.49 -7.80 -8.35
N GLU A 73 11.27 -6.97 -7.68
CA GLU A 73 10.85 -6.25 -6.47
C GLU A 73 9.98 -5.04 -6.76
N SER A 74 10.15 -4.42 -7.93
CA SER A 74 9.36 -3.25 -8.30
C SER A 74 7.96 -3.63 -8.73
N VAL A 75 6.98 -2.90 -8.22
CA VAL A 75 5.57 -3.12 -8.54
C VAL A 75 5.25 -2.50 -9.91
N VAL A 76 5.14 -3.33 -10.94
CA VAL A 76 4.96 -2.89 -12.35
C VAL A 76 3.71 -2.01 -12.56
N TYR A 77 2.67 -2.23 -11.77
CA TYR A 77 1.37 -1.56 -11.90
C TYR A 77 1.06 -0.64 -10.71
N LEU A 78 2.10 -0.14 -10.03
CA LEU A 78 1.93 0.64 -8.81
C LEU A 78 1.05 1.88 -9.05
N ILE A 79 1.29 2.62 -10.13
CA ILE A 79 0.54 3.85 -10.45
C ILE A 79 -0.96 3.56 -10.62
N ASP A 80 -1.32 2.47 -11.30
CA ASP A 80 -2.72 2.11 -11.48
C ASP A 80 -3.36 1.68 -10.16
N ALA A 81 -2.65 0.89 -9.35
CA ALA A 81 -3.13 0.47 -8.02
C ALA A 81 -3.35 1.69 -7.10
N ILE A 82 -2.39 2.61 -7.03
CA ILE A 82 -2.51 3.85 -6.26
C ILE A 82 -3.66 4.71 -6.79
N ARG A 83 -3.83 4.82 -8.12
CA ARG A 83 -4.97 5.54 -8.72
C ARG A 83 -6.31 4.97 -8.26
N GLU A 84 -6.47 3.65 -8.30
CA GLU A 84 -7.70 2.99 -7.85
C GLU A 84 -7.95 3.22 -6.35
N ARG A 85 -6.90 3.20 -5.52
CA ARG A 85 -6.97 3.55 -4.10
C ARG A 85 -7.38 5.00 -3.87
N LEU A 86 -6.83 5.94 -4.63
CA LEU A 86 -7.22 7.35 -4.57
C LEU A 86 -8.69 7.57 -4.91
N ILE A 87 -9.17 6.89 -5.96
CA ILE A 87 -10.58 6.95 -6.36
C ILE A 87 -11.47 6.38 -5.24
N SER A 88 -11.08 5.25 -4.65
CA SER A 88 -11.83 4.64 -3.53
C SER A 88 -11.87 5.54 -2.30
N PHE A 89 -10.73 6.12 -1.93
CA PHE A 89 -10.64 7.05 -0.81
C PHE A 89 -11.52 8.28 -1.02
N TYR A 90 -11.46 8.89 -2.21
CA TYR A 90 -12.27 10.05 -2.54
C TYR A 90 -13.76 9.74 -2.53
N ARG A 91 -14.19 8.60 -3.10
CA ARG A 91 -15.59 8.17 -3.11
C ARG A 91 -16.17 8.00 -1.70
N ASN A 92 -15.35 7.56 -0.75
CA ASN A 92 -15.80 7.26 0.60
C ASN A 92 -15.70 8.46 1.55
N THR A 93 -14.75 9.35 1.32
CA THR A 93 -14.48 10.48 2.23
C THR A 93 -14.92 11.83 1.67
N ASN A 94 -15.13 11.96 0.36
CA ASN A 94 -15.25 13.23 -0.37
C ASN A 94 -14.04 14.17 -0.23
N HIS A 95 -12.89 13.64 0.21
CA HIS A 95 -11.66 14.41 0.37
C HIS A 95 -10.57 13.84 -0.54
N LYS A 96 -9.75 14.74 -1.11
CA LYS A 96 -8.51 14.33 -1.77
C LYS A 96 -7.41 14.26 -0.70
N PRO A 97 -6.59 13.20 -0.67
CA PRO A 97 -5.50 13.12 0.29
C PRO A 97 -4.47 14.21 -0.02
N THR A 98 -4.03 14.89 1.03
CA THR A 98 -2.97 15.92 0.99
C THR A 98 -1.64 15.36 1.48
N ARG A 99 -1.67 14.19 2.12
CA ARG A 99 -0.51 13.48 2.65
C ARG A 99 -0.56 12.00 2.26
N PHE A 100 0.59 11.45 1.89
CA PHE A 100 0.78 10.01 1.69
C PHE A 100 1.79 9.50 2.72
N ILE A 101 1.46 8.37 3.35
CA ILE A 101 2.37 7.62 4.20
C ILE A 101 2.49 6.24 3.57
N VAL A 102 3.67 5.89 3.06
CA VAL A 102 3.88 4.63 2.33
C VAL A 102 4.79 3.71 3.14
N TYR A 103 4.30 2.52 3.45
CA TYR A 103 5.07 1.43 4.02
C TYR A 103 5.33 0.39 2.92
N ARG A 104 6.58 0.25 2.49
CA ARG A 104 7.03 -0.75 1.50
C ARG A 104 7.82 -1.84 2.24
N ASP A 105 7.28 -3.06 2.27
CA ASP A 105 7.89 -4.21 2.95
C ASP A 105 8.84 -5.00 2.03
N GLY A 106 9.71 -5.85 2.57
CA GLY A 106 10.46 -6.84 1.77
C GLY A 106 11.58 -6.30 0.89
N VAL A 107 11.94 -5.02 0.99
CA VAL A 107 13.05 -4.42 0.22
C VAL A 107 14.37 -4.59 0.96
N SER A 108 15.31 -5.34 0.39
CA SER A 108 16.67 -5.43 0.95
C SER A 108 17.46 -4.14 0.73
N GLU A 109 18.47 -3.87 1.56
CA GLU A 109 19.31 -2.66 1.45
C GLU A 109 19.93 -2.50 0.06
N GLY A 110 20.36 -3.60 -0.57
CA GLY A 110 20.95 -3.58 -1.91
C GLY A 110 19.97 -3.23 -3.03
N GLN A 111 18.66 -3.40 -2.80
CA GLN A 111 17.59 -3.11 -3.76
C GLN A 111 16.92 -1.76 -3.49
N PHE A 112 17.17 -1.14 -2.33
CA PHE A 112 16.49 0.09 -1.90
C PHE A 112 16.60 1.22 -2.93
N ALA A 113 17.80 1.46 -3.46
CA ALA A 113 18.03 2.54 -4.42
C ALA A 113 17.34 2.30 -5.77
N GLU A 114 17.16 1.03 -6.18
CA GLU A 114 16.47 0.66 -7.41
C GLU A 114 14.96 0.80 -7.22
N VAL A 115 14.41 0.23 -6.14
CA VAL A 115 12.99 0.31 -5.82
C VAL A 115 12.56 1.77 -5.65
N LEU A 116 13.34 2.59 -4.94
CA LEU A 116 13.06 4.01 -4.79
C LEU A 116 12.98 4.72 -6.14
N ARG A 117 13.91 4.43 -7.07
CA ARG A 117 13.96 5.05 -8.40
C ARG A 117 12.81 4.61 -9.29
N GLU A 118 12.39 3.35 -9.21
CA GLU A 118 11.31 2.82 -10.05
C GLU A 118 9.93 3.20 -9.52
N GLU A 119 9.72 3.20 -8.20
CA GLU A 119 8.41 3.42 -7.57
C GLU A 119 8.14 4.89 -7.22
N ILE A 120 9.18 5.66 -6.88
CA ILE A 120 9.09 7.08 -6.54
C ILE A 120 9.88 7.87 -7.60
N GLN A 121 9.35 7.90 -8.82
CA GLN A 121 9.89 8.75 -9.87
C GLN A 121 9.58 10.21 -9.53
N VAL A 122 10.64 10.98 -9.27
CA VAL A 122 10.59 12.43 -9.01
C VAL A 122 10.67 13.19 -10.33
#